data_AF-A0A7W6T6U3-F1
#
_entry.id   AF-A0A7W6T6U3-F1
#
_cell.length_a   1.000
_cell.length_b   1.000
_cell.length_c   1.000
_cell.angle_alpha   90.00
_cell.angle_beta   90.00
_cell.angle_gamma   90.00
#
_symmetry.space_group_name_H-M   'P 1'
#
loop_
_entity.id
_entity.type
_entity.pdbx_description
1 polymer ?
#
loop_
_entity_poly.entity_id
_entity_poly.type
_entity_poly.pdbx_seq_one_letter_code
_entity_poly.pdbx_strand_id
1 'polypeptide(L)'
;MRISFEAWMLAAAIIWGFVQLVAAAQAANVQYGLKWAASPRDIEMPPLNPVPGRINRNFRNYMETFPFFAAAILIALVAGVHNGLTYWGSIAYLGGRIGYTVLYISGIPLIRSLFWNIASFGMLGVLVAPFVAR
;
A
#
# COMPACT_ATOMS: atom_id res chain seq x y z
N MET A 1 -7.22 -0.15 -27.56
CA MET A 1 -7.15 0.83 -26.44
C MET A 1 -5.80 0.72 -25.78
N ARG A 2 -5.05 1.82 -25.62
CA ARG A 2 -3.85 1.85 -24.77
C ARG A 2 -4.31 1.99 -23.31
N ILE A 3 -3.73 1.20 -22.41
CA ILE A 3 -3.95 1.30 -20.96
C ILE A 3 -3.44 2.68 -20.50
N SER A 4 -4.23 3.41 -19.70
CA SER A 4 -3.84 4.71 -19.16
C SER A 4 -2.75 4.59 -18.10
N PHE A 5 -2.06 5.70 -17.81
CA PHE A 5 -1.03 5.73 -16.77
C PHE A 5 -1.61 5.40 -15.38
N GLU A 6 -2.78 5.94 -15.05
CA GLU A 6 -3.46 5.69 -13.78
C GLU A 6 -3.79 4.20 -13.60
N ALA A 7 -4.20 3.51 -14.67
CA ALA A 7 -4.45 2.07 -14.63
C ALA A 7 -3.16 1.27 -14.40
N TRP A 8 -2.03 1.67 -15.00
CA TRP A 8 -0.72 1.09 -14.70
C TRP A 8 -0.30 1.31 -13.24
N MET A 9 -0.56 2.49 -12.69
CA MET A 9 -0.27 2.80 -11.29
C MET A 9 -1.13 1.98 -10.32
N LEU A 10 -2.40 1.75 -10.64
CA LEU A 10 -3.25 0.85 -9.87
C LEU A 10 -2.74 -0.59 -9.94
N ALA A 11 -2.36 -1.08 -11.12
CA ALA A 11 -1.77 -2.41 -11.28
C ALA A 11 -0.48 -2.56 -10.45
N ALA A 12 0.41 -1.57 -10.51
CA ALA A 12 1.64 -1.55 -9.72
C ALA A 12 1.36 -1.51 -8.20
N ALA A 13 0.35 -0.76 -7.76
CA ALA A 13 -0.08 -0.74 -6.36
C ALA A 13 -0.62 -2.11 -5.92
N ILE A 14 -1.44 -2.78 -6.74
CA ILE A 14 -1.92 -4.16 -6.47
C ILE A 14 -0.73 -5.11 -6.28
N ILE A 15 0.23 -5.08 -7.20
CA ILE A 15 1.44 -5.91 -7.11
C ILE A 15 2.21 -5.60 -5.81
N TRP A 16 2.37 -4.32 -5.48
CA TRP A 16 3.05 -3.91 -4.25
C TRP A 16 2.34 -4.38 -2.98
N GLY A 17 1.00 -4.33 -2.95
CA GLY A 17 0.19 -4.89 -1.87
C GLY A 17 0.36 -6.41 -1.75
N PHE A 18 0.38 -7.12 -2.88
CA PHE A 18 0.60 -8.56 -2.91
C PHE A 18 2.00 -8.95 -2.41
N VAL A 19 3.04 -8.21 -2.79
CA VAL A 19 4.40 -8.40 -2.28
C VAL A 19 4.43 -8.25 -0.74
N GLN A 20 3.74 -7.25 -0.20
CA GLN A 20 3.65 -7.07 1.26
C GLN A 20 2.85 -8.17 1.96
N LEU A 21 1.76 -8.65 1.35
CA LEU A 21 0.98 -9.79 1.84
C LEU A 21 1.88 -11.02 1.99
N VAL A 22 2.61 -11.37 0.92
CA VAL A 22 3.54 -12.49 0.92
C VAL A 22 4.65 -12.27 1.94
N ALA A 23 5.25 -11.08 2.01
CA ALA A 23 6.30 -10.76 2.98
C ALA A 23 5.83 -10.93 4.43
N ALA A 24 4.63 -10.46 4.77
CA ALA A 24 4.05 -10.60 6.11
C ALA A 24 3.77 -12.07 6.45
N ALA A 25 3.20 -12.83 5.51
CA ALA A 25 2.93 -14.26 5.70
C ALA A 25 4.24 -15.05 5.89
N GLN A 26 5.24 -14.81 5.06
CA GLN A 26 6.52 -15.51 5.13
C GLN A 26 7.30 -15.13 6.38
N ALA A 27 7.27 -13.86 6.82
CA ALA A 27 7.92 -13.45 8.05
C ALA A 27 7.33 -14.15 9.29
N ALA A 28 6.01 -14.39 9.32
CA ALA A 28 5.37 -15.18 10.36
C ALA A 28 5.74 -16.67 10.25
N ASN A 29 5.74 -17.23 9.04
CA ASN A 29 6.11 -18.63 8.79
C ASN A 29 7.56 -18.94 9.20
N VAL A 30 8.50 -18.01 9.01
CA VAL A 30 9.89 -18.16 9.45
C VAL A 30 9.98 -18.25 10.98
N GLN A 31 9.17 -17.50 11.71
CA GLN A 31 9.19 -17.52 13.18
C GLN A 31 8.46 -18.74 13.76
N TYR A 32 7.30 -19.10 13.21
CA TYR A 32 6.42 -20.12 13.78
C TYR A 32 6.57 -21.50 13.13
N GLY A 33 7.25 -21.57 11.99
CA GLY A 33 7.51 -22.81 11.24
C GLY A 33 6.35 -23.25 10.33
N LEU A 34 6.67 -24.15 9.40
CA LEU A 34 5.73 -24.64 8.38
C LEU A 34 4.57 -25.48 8.97
N LYS A 35 4.80 -26.18 10.08
CA LYS A 35 3.73 -26.93 10.78
C LYS A 35 2.64 -25.99 11.27
N TRP A 36 3.01 -24.85 11.83
CA TRP A 36 2.06 -23.82 12.22
C TRP A 36 1.38 -23.20 11.01
N ALA A 37 2.13 -22.92 9.94
CA ALA A 37 1.59 -22.31 8.72
C ALA A 37 0.48 -23.15 8.06
N ALA A 38 0.63 -24.48 8.11
CA ALA A 38 -0.33 -25.48 7.61
C ALA A 38 -1.40 -25.89 8.64
N SER A 39 -1.31 -25.40 9.87
CA SER A 39 -2.33 -25.64 10.90
C SER A 39 -3.53 -24.71 10.70
N PRO A 40 -4.67 -24.99 11.36
CA PRO A 40 -5.82 -24.06 11.43
C PRO A 40 -5.50 -22.70 12.08
N ARG A 41 -4.35 -22.56 12.77
CA ARG A 41 -3.91 -21.35 13.49
C ARG A 41 -4.80 -20.95 14.67
N ASP A 42 -5.54 -21.90 15.24
CA ASP A 42 -6.40 -21.68 16.42
C ASP A 42 -5.59 -21.48 17.72
N ILE A 43 -4.33 -21.95 17.75
CA ILE A 43 -3.45 -21.82 18.91
C ILE A 43 -2.83 -20.42 18.91
N GLU A 44 -2.97 -19.72 20.04
CA GLU A 44 -2.33 -18.43 20.25
C GLU A 44 -0.80 -18.58 20.26
N MET A 45 -0.13 -17.79 19.41
CA MET A 45 1.32 -17.80 19.27
C MET A 45 1.96 -16.63 20.03
N PRO A 46 3.21 -16.79 20.51
CA PRO A 46 3.94 -15.67 21.10
C PRO A 46 4.06 -14.51 20.10
N PRO A 47 4.18 -13.26 20.57
CA PRO A 47 4.30 -12.10 19.70
C PRO A 47 5.42 -12.24 18.66
N LEU A 48 5.20 -11.67 17.48
CA LEU A 48 6.22 -11.60 16.44
C LEU A 48 7.45 -10.83 16.93
N ASN A 49 8.63 -11.33 16.58
CA ASN A 49 9.90 -10.65 16.75
C ASN A 49 9.86 -9.25 16.10
N PRO A 50 10.72 -8.31 16.50
CA PRO A 50 10.61 -6.91 16.10
C PRO A 50 10.50 -6.70 14.58
N VAL A 51 11.31 -7.40 13.77
CA VAL A 51 11.29 -7.26 12.31
C VAL A 51 10.02 -7.88 11.67
N PRO A 52 9.70 -9.17 11.85
CA PRO A 52 8.42 -9.73 11.38
C PRO A 52 7.20 -8.94 11.85
N GLY A 53 7.21 -8.46 13.09
CA GLY A 53 6.16 -7.61 13.64
C GLY A 53 6.06 -6.27 12.91
N ARG A 54 7.18 -5.64 12.53
CA ARG A 54 7.17 -4.42 11.71
C ARG A 54 6.63 -4.68 10.30
N ILE A 55 7.01 -5.78 9.65
CA ILE A 55 6.49 -6.17 8.33
C ILE A 55 4.97 -6.37 8.39
N ASN A 56 4.48 -7.11 9.39
CA ASN A 56 3.05 -7.36 9.55
C ASN A 56 2.25 -6.06 9.80
N ARG A 57 2.73 -5.18 10.69
CA ARG A 57 2.08 -3.87 10.92
C ARG A 57 2.13 -2.98 9.68
N ASN A 58 3.21 -3.01 8.90
CA ASN A 58 3.31 -2.26 7.66
C ASN A 58 2.26 -2.72 6.63
N PHE A 59 2.10 -4.03 6.47
CA PHE A 59 1.10 -4.60 5.57
C PHE A 59 -0.33 -4.23 6.00
N ARG A 60 -0.65 -4.35 7.30
CA ARG A 60 -1.95 -3.91 7.84
C ARG A 60 -2.23 -2.44 7.53
N ASN A 61 -1.23 -1.58 7.71
CA ASN A 61 -1.37 -0.17 7.37
C ASN A 61 -1.53 0.09 5.86
N TYR A 62 -0.93 -0.73 5.00
CA TYR A 62 -1.16 -0.64 3.56
C TYR A 62 -2.60 -0.99 3.19
N MET A 63 -3.17 -2.02 3.83
CA MET A 63 -4.56 -2.42 3.63
C MET A 63 -5.57 -1.35 4.07
N GLU A 64 -5.21 -0.48 5.02
CA GLU A 64 -6.06 0.64 5.44
C GLU A 64 -6.17 1.73 4.38
N THR A 65 -5.12 1.99 3.59
CA THR A 65 -5.11 3.08 2.61
C THR A 65 -5.39 2.63 1.17
N PHE A 66 -5.03 1.38 0.83
CA PHE A 66 -5.13 0.87 -0.54
C PHE A 66 -6.55 0.88 -1.13
N PRO A 67 -7.61 0.46 -0.41
CA PRO A 67 -8.97 0.47 -0.96
C PRO A 67 -9.42 1.88 -1.38
N PHE A 68 -9.04 2.91 -0.61
CA PHE A 68 -9.35 4.30 -0.94
C PHE A 68 -8.64 4.76 -2.21
N PHE A 69 -7.35 4.43 -2.35
CA PHE A 69 -6.60 4.75 -3.57
C PHE A 69 -7.15 4.01 -4.79
N ALA A 70 -7.46 2.72 -4.66
CA ALA A 70 -8.04 1.93 -5.74
C ALA A 70 -9.38 2.54 -6.19
N ALA A 71 -10.27 2.89 -5.25
CA ALA A 71 -11.53 3.55 -5.55
C ALA A 71 -11.31 4.91 -6.25
N ALA A 72 -10.37 5.73 -5.77
CA ALA A 72 -10.05 7.03 -6.37
C ALA A 72 -9.60 6.90 -7.83
N ILE A 73 -8.71 5.94 -8.14
CA ILE A 73 -8.29 5.68 -9.52
C ILE A 73 -9.48 5.23 -10.37
N LEU A 74 -10.30 4.30 -9.88
CA LEU A 74 -11.46 3.81 -10.62
C LEU A 74 -12.47 4.93 -10.93
N ILE A 75 -12.71 5.83 -9.99
CA ILE A 75 -13.54 7.02 -10.22
C ILE A 75 -12.95 7.89 -11.32
N ALA A 76 -11.65 8.18 -11.29
CA ALA A 76 -10.99 8.98 -12.33
C ALA A 76 -11.06 8.31 -13.72
N LEU A 77 -10.85 6.99 -13.78
CA LEU A 77 -10.95 6.22 -15.03
C LEU A 77 -12.37 6.24 -15.61
N VAL A 78 -13.40 6.03 -14.78
CA VAL A 78 -14.81 6.08 -15.21
C VAL A 78 -15.23 7.48 -15.64
N ALA A 79 -14.71 8.51 -14.97
CA ALA A 79 -14.94 9.91 -15.33
C ALA A 79 -14.16 10.35 -16.59
N GLY A 80 -13.25 9.52 -17.11
CA GLY A 80 -12.40 9.86 -18.25
C GLY A 80 -11.37 10.95 -17.95
N VAL A 81 -10.99 11.14 -16.68
CA VAL A 81 -10.13 12.23 -16.23
C VAL A 81 -8.68 11.75 -16.16
N HIS A 82 -7.85 12.33 -17.02
CA HIS A 82 -6.42 12.06 -17.12
C HIS A 82 -5.67 13.39 -17.16
N ASN A 83 -5.18 13.85 -16.01
CA ASN A 83 -4.56 15.16 -15.89
C ASN A 83 -3.35 15.15 -14.94
N GLY A 84 -2.72 16.32 -14.74
CA GLY A 84 -1.56 16.44 -13.88
C GLY A 84 -1.81 15.98 -12.43
N LEU A 85 -3.03 16.15 -11.92
CA LEU A 85 -3.36 15.78 -10.55
C LEU A 85 -3.52 14.27 -10.39
N THR A 86 -4.15 13.58 -11.36
CA THR A 86 -4.20 12.10 -11.37
C THR A 86 -2.82 11.49 -11.58
N TYR A 87 -2.01 12.08 -12.48
CA TYR A 87 -0.65 11.64 -12.76
C TYR A 87 0.27 11.74 -11.54
N TRP A 88 0.45 12.95 -11.00
CA TRP A 88 1.34 13.20 -9.86
C TRP A 88 0.79 12.59 -8.57
N GLY A 89 -0.52 12.62 -8.37
CA GLY A 89 -1.17 12.00 -7.21
C GLY A 89 -0.94 10.49 -7.14
N SER A 90 -1.02 9.80 -8.29
CA SER A 90 -0.74 8.36 -8.38
C SER A 90 0.72 8.03 -8.05
N ILE A 91 1.66 8.82 -8.57
CA ILE A 91 3.10 8.68 -8.28
C ILE A 91 3.36 8.92 -6.80
N ALA A 92 2.79 9.99 -6.24
CA ALA A 92 2.93 10.32 -4.82
C ALA A 92 2.37 9.22 -3.91
N TYR A 93 1.22 8.64 -4.26
CA TYR A 93 0.68 7.48 -3.54
C TYR A 93 1.65 6.31 -3.56
N LEU A 94 1.98 5.77 -4.74
CA LEU A 94 2.78 4.55 -4.83
C LEU A 94 4.20 4.76 -4.29
N GLY A 95 4.87 5.84 -4.70
CA GLY A 95 6.21 6.19 -4.22
C GLY A 95 6.25 6.45 -2.72
N GLY A 96 5.23 7.16 -2.20
CA GLY A 96 5.04 7.37 -0.77
C GLY A 96 4.90 6.05 -0.01
N ARG A 97 4.10 5.10 -0.51
CA ARG A 97 3.93 3.77 0.11
C ARG A 97 5.20 2.92 0.07
N ILE A 98 5.99 3.00 -1.00
CA ILE A 98 7.29 2.30 -1.09
C ILE A 98 8.27 2.90 -0.06
N GLY A 99 8.43 4.23 -0.05
CA GLY A 99 9.30 4.90 0.91
C GLY A 99 8.87 4.69 2.36
N TYR A 100 7.57 4.77 2.64
CA TYR A 100 7.00 4.44 3.96
C TYR A 100 7.39 3.02 4.38
N THR A 101 7.24 2.05 3.48
CA THR A 101 7.53 0.64 3.78
C THR A 101 8.99 0.43 4.16
N VAL A 102 9.92 0.99 3.37
CA VAL A 102 11.37 0.90 3.66
C VAL A 102 11.69 1.50 5.02
N LEU A 103 11.21 2.72 5.30
CA LEU A 103 11.46 3.42 6.56
C LEU A 103 10.82 2.71 7.76
N TYR A 104 9.60 2.18 7.59
CA TYR A 104 8.87 1.50 8.64
C TYR A 104 9.56 0.20 9.05
N ILE A 105 10.00 -0.63 8.09
CA ILE A 105 10.70 -1.88 8.37
C ILE A 105 12.06 -1.62 9.02
N SER A 106 12.77 -0.57 8.58
CA SER A 106 14.05 -0.10 9.16
C SER A 106 13.90 0.54 10.54
N GLY A 107 12.68 0.80 11.01
CA GLY A 107 12.42 1.36 12.33
C GLY A 107 12.73 2.85 12.46
N ILE A 108 12.74 3.60 11.35
CA ILE A 108 13.02 5.05 11.35
C ILE A 108 11.70 5.82 11.60
N PRO A 109 11.51 6.41 12.80
CA PRO A 109 10.29 7.16 13.12
C PRO A 109 10.28 8.53 12.43
N LEU A 110 9.12 9.21 12.46
CA LEU A 110 8.86 10.55 11.92
C LEU A 110 9.02 10.72 10.40
N ILE A 111 10.17 10.35 9.82
CA ILE A 111 10.39 10.39 8.36
C ILE A 111 9.41 9.45 7.66
N ARG A 112 9.14 8.27 8.23
CA ARG A 112 8.08 7.39 7.73
C ARG A 112 6.73 8.12 7.66
N SER A 113 6.38 8.92 8.68
CA SER A 113 5.10 9.62 8.72
C SER A 113 4.99 10.70 7.64
N LEU A 114 6.10 11.34 7.26
CA LEU A 114 6.15 12.24 6.11
C LEU A 114 5.77 11.49 4.82
N PHE A 115 6.33 10.30 4.57
CA PHE A 115 6.00 9.48 3.41
C PHE A 115 4.56 8.96 3.44
N TRP A 116 4.03 8.69 4.63
CA TRP A 116 2.61 8.37 4.79
C TRP A 116 1.73 9.53 4.33
N ASN A 117 2.05 10.76 4.77
CA ASN A 117 1.32 11.97 4.35
C ASN A 117 1.45 12.21 2.84
N ILE A 118 2.64 12.06 2.25
CA ILE A 118 2.83 12.17 0.79
C ILE A 118 1.89 11.21 0.06
N ALA A 119 1.83 9.95 0.52
CA ALA A 119 0.94 8.97 -0.09
C ALA A 119 -0.54 9.37 0.06
N SER A 120 -0.95 9.74 1.27
CA SER A 120 -2.33 10.11 1.59
C SER A 120 -2.80 11.33 0.78
N PHE A 121 -1.98 12.38 0.69
CA PHE A 121 -2.31 13.56 -0.10
C PHE A 121 -2.29 13.27 -1.61
N GLY A 122 -1.40 12.41 -2.08
CA GLY A 122 -1.40 11.93 -3.46
C GLY A 122 -2.73 11.25 -3.83
N MET A 123 -3.18 10.33 -2.99
CA MET A 123 -4.48 9.66 -3.12
C MET A 123 -5.65 10.65 -3.11
N LEU A 124 -5.67 11.61 -2.17
CA LEU A 124 -6.73 12.63 -2.13
C LEU A 124 -6.70 13.52 -3.37
N GLY A 125 -5.52 13.83 -3.90
CA GLY A 125 -5.37 14.54 -5.18
C GLY A 125 -6.03 13.78 -6.32
N VAL A 126 -5.74 12.47 -6.46
CA VAL A 126 -6.41 11.61 -7.46
C VAL A 126 -7.92 11.63 -7.28
N LEU A 127 -8.42 11.52 -6.05
CA LEU A 127 -9.85 11.52 -5.75
C LEU A 127 -10.53 12.83 -6.13
N VAL A 128 -9.89 13.97 -5.87
CA VAL A 128 -10.46 15.29 -6.11
C VAL A 128 -10.39 15.69 -7.60
N ALA A 129 -9.42 15.16 -8.34
CA ALA A 129 -9.17 15.54 -9.74
C ALA A 129 -10.43 15.56 -10.64
N PRO A 130 -11.34 14.57 -10.59
CA PRO A 130 -12.54 14.57 -11.43
C PRO A 130 -13.55 15.67 -11.11
N PHE A 131 -13.45 16.29 -9.94
CA PHE A 131 -14.40 17.29 -9.45
C PHE A 131 -13.91 18.73 -9.60
N VAL A 132 -12.60 18.94 -9.78
CA VAL A 132 -12.00 20.29 -9.84
C VAL A 132 -11.40 20.64 -11.19
N ALA A 133 -11.13 19.65 -12.05
CA ALA A 133 -10.48 19.84 -13.33
C ALA A 133 -11.46 19.62 -14.50
N ARG A 134 -12.55 20.41 -14.52
CA ARG A 134 -13.44 20.51 -15.68
C ARG A 134 -13.00 21.63 -16.61
#